data_AF-A0A7J4HJ30-F1
#
_entry.id   AF-A0A7J4HJ30-F1
#
_cell.length_a   1.000
_cell.length_b   1.000
_cell.length_c   1.000
_cell.angle_alpha   90.00
_cell.angle_beta   90.00
_cell.angle_gamma   90.00
#
_symmetry.space_group_name_H-M   'P 1'
#
loop_
_entity.id
_entity.type
_entity.pdbx_description
1 polymer ?
#
loop_
_entity_poly.entity_id
_entity_poly.type
_entity_poly.pdbx_seq_one_letter_code
_entity_poly.pdbx_strand_id
1 'polypeptide(L)'
;MGEIKSERNFIRDTLEVLRATGEISNDAFLDAGTIQGGLSLLLNLLSHGISEKEASGQLTSLKARAEVLNETYPDLDRKVENMRK
;
A
#
# COMPACT_ATOMS: atom_id res chain seq x y z
N MET A 1 -1.18 14.58 -7.16
CA MET A 1 -2.34 13.86 -6.57
C MET A 1 -2.92 12.76 -7.47
N GLY A 2 -3.09 13.00 -8.78
CA GLY A 2 -3.70 12.01 -9.69
C GLY A 2 -2.94 10.69 -9.77
N GLU A 3 -1.63 10.75 -10.02
CA GLU A 3 -0.76 9.57 -10.11
C GLU A 3 -0.78 8.72 -8.84
N ILE A 4 -0.64 9.33 -7.67
CA ILE A 4 -0.68 8.62 -6.37
C ILE A 4 -2.03 7.92 -6.15
N LYS A 5 -3.14 8.56 -6.53
CA LYS A 5 -4.47 7.95 -6.42
C LYS A 5 -4.64 6.77 -7.37
N SER A 6 -4.15 6.90 -8.61
CA SER A 6 -4.15 5.81 -9.59
C SER A 6 -3.30 4.64 -9.13
N GLU A 7 -2.10 4.92 -8.62
CA GLU A 7 -1.19 3.91 -8.07
C GLU A 7 -1.81 3.16 -6.90
N ARG A 8 -2.41 3.89 -5.95
CA ARG A 8 -3.16 3.29 -4.84
C ARG A 8 -4.30 2.41 -5.34
N ASN A 9 -5.06 2.84 -6.34
CA ASN A 9 -6.15 2.03 -6.90
C ASN A 9 -5.61 0.76 -7.56
N PHE A 10 -4.55 0.88 -8.36
CA PHE A 10 -3.90 -0.27 -9.00
C PHE A 10 -3.47 -1.31 -7.95
N ILE A 11 -2.75 -0.88 -6.91
CA ILE A 11 -2.32 -1.78 -5.83
C ILE A 11 -3.52 -2.44 -5.15
N ARG A 12 -4.61 -1.69 -4.88
CA ARG A 12 -5.84 -2.25 -4.28
C ARG A 12 -6.39 -3.40 -5.11
N ASP A 13 -6.66 -3.11 -6.38
CA ASP A 13 -7.40 -3.97 -7.27
C ASP A 13 -6.55 -5.23 -7.57
N THR A 14 -5.23 -5.05 -7.69
CA THR A 14 -4.27 -6.12 -7.84
C THR A 14 -4.22 -7.04 -6.62
N LEU A 15 -4.13 -6.49 -5.40
CA LEU A 15 -4.13 -7.30 -4.17
C LEU A 15 -5.43 -8.09 -4.00
N GLU A 16 -6.58 -7.51 -4.37
CA GLU A 16 -7.86 -8.21 -4.37
C GLU A 16 -7.87 -9.40 -5.33
N VAL A 17 -7.38 -9.22 -6.56
CA VAL A 17 -7.26 -10.31 -7.55
C VAL A 17 -6.32 -11.40 -7.06
N LEU A 18 -5.10 -11.04 -6.64
CA LEU A 18 -4.10 -12.00 -6.18
C LEU A 18 -4.60 -12.82 -4.99
N ARG A 19 -5.35 -12.21 -4.06
CA ARG A 19 -5.96 -12.95 -2.95
C ARG A 19 -7.06 -13.87 -3.46
N ALA A 20 -7.94 -13.37 -4.33
CA ALA A 20 -9.07 -14.14 -4.86
C ALA A 20 -8.61 -15.36 -5.67
N THR A 21 -7.46 -15.28 -6.35
CA THR A 21 -6.87 -16.39 -7.11
C THR A 21 -5.96 -17.30 -6.28
N GLY A 22 -5.74 -16.99 -4.99
CA GLY A 22 -4.86 -17.75 -4.10
C GLY A 22 -3.36 -17.53 -4.33
N GLU A 23 -2.99 -16.51 -5.12
CA GLU A 23 -1.60 -16.13 -5.35
C GLU A 23 -0.95 -15.48 -4.13
N ILE A 24 -1.73 -14.85 -3.25
CA ILE A 24 -1.27 -14.36 -1.96
C ILE A 24 -2.15 -14.90 -0.83
N SER A 25 -1.57 -15.05 0.35
CA SER A 25 -2.32 -15.43 1.55
C SER A 25 -3.26 -14.30 1.99
N ASN A 26 -4.28 -14.65 2.77
CA ASN A 26 -5.14 -13.67 3.40
C ASN A 26 -4.34 -12.74 4.34
N ASP A 27 -3.33 -13.26 5.03
CA ASP A 27 -2.48 -12.47 5.92
C ASP A 27 -1.65 -11.44 5.14
N ALA A 28 -1.05 -11.84 4.02
CA ALA A 28 -0.33 -10.91 3.14
C ALA A 28 -1.24 -9.80 2.61
N PHE A 29 -2.50 -10.14 2.29
CA PHE A 29 -3.49 -9.15 1.89
C PHE A 29 -3.85 -8.18 3.03
N LEU A 30 -4.05 -8.67 4.25
CA LEU A 30 -4.39 -7.84 5.42
C LEU A 30 -3.22 -6.91 5.82
N ASP A 31 -2.00 -7.41 5.79
CA ASP A 31 -0.80 -6.63 6.11
C ASP A 31 -0.57 -5.53 5.06
N ALA A 32 -0.69 -5.87 3.77
CA ALA A 32 -0.64 -4.89 2.68
C ALA A 32 -1.79 -3.88 2.77
N GLY A 33 -3.00 -4.33 3.11
CA GLY A 33 -4.18 -3.50 3.31
C GLY A 33 -4.01 -2.46 4.42
N THR A 34 -3.27 -2.80 5.49
CA THR A 34 -2.96 -1.87 6.58
C THR A 34 -2.14 -0.67 6.10
N ILE A 35 -1.13 -0.92 5.25
CA ILE A 35 -0.29 0.13 4.66
C ILE A 35 -1.12 0.99 3.72
N GLN A 36 -1.96 0.36 2.90
CA GLN A 36 -2.79 1.04 1.92
C GLN A 36 -3.87 1.93 2.57
N GLY A 37 -4.49 1.45 3.65
CA GLY A 37 -5.41 2.22 4.48
C GLY A 37 -4.72 3.41 5.13
N GLY A 38 -3.51 3.21 5.66
CA GLY A 38 -2.68 4.28 6.21
C GLY A 38 -2.31 5.36 5.19
N LEU A 39 -1.93 4.97 3.97
CA LEU A 39 -1.67 5.92 2.88
C LEU A 39 -2.93 6.70 2.49
N SER A 40 -4.09 6.03 2.46
CA SER A 40 -5.37 6.68 2.17
C SER A 40 -5.74 7.71 3.24
N LEU A 41 -5.48 7.41 4.52
CA LEU A 41 -5.64 8.35 5.63
C LEU A 41 -4.67 9.54 5.49
N LEU A 42 -3.39 9.28 5.20
CA LEU A 42 -2.39 10.34 5.01
C LEU A 42 -2.79 11.30 3.88
N LEU A 43 -3.26 10.78 2.75
CA LEU A 43 -3.76 11.59 1.62
C LEU A 43 -4.99 12.42 2.01
N ASN A 44 -5.86 11.87 2.85
CA ASN A 44 -6.99 12.61 3.40
C ASN A 44 -6.51 13.75 4.31
N LEU A 45 -5.58 13.50 5.23
CA LEU A 45 -5.02 14.50 6.13
C LEU A 45 -4.29 15.62 5.39
N LEU A 46 -3.53 15.27 4.33
CA LEU A 46 -2.92 16.26 3.42
C LEU A 46 -3.95 17.16 2.76
N SER A 47 -5.11 16.60 2.39
CA SER A 47 -6.22 17.37 1.81
C SER A 47 -6.89 18.31 2.82
N HIS A 48 -6.66 18.10 4.12
CA HIS A 48 -7.16 18.92 5.23
C HIS A 48 -6.09 19.80 5.87
N GLY A 49 -4.90 19.90 5.27
CA GLY A 49 -3.87 20.86 5.68
C GLY A 49 -3.04 20.44 6.90
N ILE A 50 -2.84 19.13 7.13
CA ILE A 50 -1.84 18.66 8.09
C ILE A 50 -0.44 19.21 7.76
N SER A 51 0.41 19.40 8.76
CA SER A 51 1.76 19.92 8.52
C SER A 51 2.64 18.92 7.75
N GLU A 52 3.59 19.43 6.97
CA GLU A 52 4.58 18.59 6.27
C GLU A 52 5.38 17.71 7.23
N LYS A 53 5.68 18.21 8.43
CA LYS A 53 6.40 17.46 9.47
C LYS A 53 5.61 16.23 9.92
N GLU A 54 4.32 16.39 10.17
CA GLU A 54 3.45 15.28 10.55
C GLU A 54 3.23 14.30 9.40
N ALA A 55 3.01 14.82 8.19
CA ALA A 55 2.87 14.01 6.99
C ALA A 55 4.12 13.15 6.72
N SER A 56 5.30 13.75 6.86
CA SER A 56 6.59 13.07 6.71
C SER A 56 6.79 11.99 7.77
N GLY A 57 6.42 12.25 9.03
CA GLY A 57 6.44 11.26 10.10
C GLY A 57 5.54 10.06 9.82
N GLN A 58 4.32 10.30 9.36
CA GLN A 58 3.39 9.22 8.97
C GLN A 58 3.90 8.44 7.76
N LEU A 59 4.40 9.12 6.73
CA LEU A 59 4.97 8.47 5.55
C LEU A 59 6.17 7.58 5.90
N THR A 60 7.03 8.05 6.81
CA THR A 60 8.17 7.26 7.32
C THR A 60 7.70 5.98 8.02
N SER A 61 6.65 6.07 8.84
CA SER A 61 6.06 4.89 9.48
C SER A 61 5.46 3.91 8.48
N LEU A 62 4.77 4.40 7.44
CA LEU A 62 4.22 3.56 6.37
C LEU A 62 5.33 2.87 5.58
N LYS A 63 6.44 3.58 5.29
CA LYS A 63 7.59 3.01 4.61
C LYS A 63 8.23 1.88 5.43
N ALA A 64 8.45 2.07 6.73
CA ALA A 64 9.00 1.03 7.59
C ALA A 64 8.09 -0.23 7.62
N ARG A 65 6.76 -0.05 7.62
CA ARG A 65 5.83 -1.18 7.51
C ARG A 65 5.92 -1.88 6.16
N ALA A 66 6.12 -1.14 5.06
CA ALA A 66 6.29 -1.71 3.73
C ALA A 66 7.60 -2.51 3.60
N GLU A 67 8.68 -2.05 4.24
CA GLU A 67 9.94 -2.78 4.32
C GLU A 67 9.75 -4.13 5.05
N VAL A 68 9.09 -4.11 6.22
CA VAL A 68 8.76 -5.35 6.96
C VAL A 68 7.82 -6.26 6.16
N LEU A 69 6.84 -5.71 5.45
CA LEU A 69 5.95 -6.48 4.58
C LEU A 69 6.76 -7.20 3.48
N ASN A 70 7.70 -6.51 2.86
CA ASN A 70 8.55 -7.07 1.82
C ASN A 70 9.49 -8.16 2.35
N GLU A 71 10.01 -8.01 3.58
CA GLU A 71 10.80 -9.06 4.24
C GLU A 71 9.94 -10.29 4.57
N THR A 72 8.69 -10.07 4.99
CA THR A 72 7.74 -11.13 5.36
C THR A 72 7.19 -11.87 4.14
N TYR A 73 6.96 -11.16 3.03
CA TYR A 73 6.42 -11.69 1.78
C TYR A 73 7.27 -11.25 0.57
N PRO A 74 8.48 -11.83 0.37
CA PRO A 74 9.46 -11.34 -0.62
C PRO A 74 8.99 -11.37 -2.09
N ASP A 75 8.02 -12.22 -2.42
CA ASP A 75 7.45 -12.35 -3.76
C ASP A 75 6.24 -11.44 -4.00
N LEU A 76 5.76 -10.73 -2.97
CA LEU A 76 4.53 -9.95 -3.06
C LEU A 76 4.67 -8.80 -4.07
N ASP A 77 5.76 -8.04 -4.00
CA ASP A 77 6.05 -6.95 -4.92
C ASP A 77 6.09 -7.43 -6.37
N ARG A 78 6.85 -8.50 -6.65
CA ARG A 78 6.92 -9.14 -7.97
C ARG A 78 5.55 -9.58 -8.49
N LYS A 79 4.71 -10.17 -7.63
CA LYS A 79 3.34 -10.59 -8.01
C LYS A 79 2.45 -9.40 -8.34
N VAL A 80 2.57 -8.30 -7.59
CA VAL A 80 1.85 -7.06 -7.86
C VAL A 80 2.31 -6.45 -9.18
N GLU A 81 3.60 -6.31 -9.39
CA GLU A 81 4.18 -5.70 -10.59
C GLU A 81 3.91 -6.51 -11.86
N ASN A 82 3.82 -7.85 -11.78
CA ASN A 82 3.39 -8.69 -12.89
C ASN A 82 1.97 -8.41 -13.39
N MET A 83 1.15 -7.68 -12.63
CA MET A 83 -0.19 -7.27 -13.03
C MET A 83 -0.20 -5.91 -13.73
N ARG A 84 0.93 -5.19 -13.80
CA ARG A 84 1.07 -4.01 -14.66
C ARG A 84 1.12 -4.47 -16.13
N LYS A 85 0.26 -3.87 -16.94
CA LYS A 85 0.22 -4.06 -18.39
C LYS A 85 1.10 -3.05 -19.10
#